data_AF-A0A3D0XJJ6-F1
#
_entry.id   AF-A0A3D0XJJ6-F1
#
_cell.length_a   1.000
_cell.length_b   1.000
_cell.length_c   1.000
_cell.angle_alpha   90.00
_cell.angle_beta   90.00
_cell.angle_gamma   90.00
#
_symmetry.space_group_name_H-M   'P 1'
#
loop_
_entity.id
_entity.type
_entity.pdbx_description
1 polymer ?
#
loop_
_entity_poly.entity_id
_entity_poly.type
_entity_poly.pdbx_seq_one_letter_code
_entity_poly.pdbx_strand_id
1 'polypeptide(L)'
;ALLNGAWKLIRPSHRPVQLFQPGIDASESSDQLIQRPEQAQKLLNQLAHWESMLPTAPLWSSSPYWQGQSASHYDHYKPREEPR
;
A
#
# COMPACT_ATOMS: atom_id res chain seq x y z
N ALA A 1 -0.83 -3.99 -2.25
CA ALA A 1 0.51 -3.55 -1.80
C ALA A 1 1.54 -4.55 -2.30
N LEU A 2 2.80 -4.16 -2.44
CA LEU A 2 3.90 -5.04 -2.85
C LEU A 2 5.08 -4.86 -1.88
N LEU A 3 5.61 -5.96 -1.35
CA LEU A 3 6.85 -5.98 -0.58
C LEU A 3 7.93 -6.68 -1.42
N ASN A 4 9.04 -6.01 -1.68
CA ASN A 4 10.17 -6.59 -2.40
C ASN A 4 11.50 -6.10 -1.79
N GLY A 5 12.28 -7.04 -1.27
CA GLY A 5 13.48 -6.75 -0.51
C GLY A 5 13.17 -5.88 0.71
N ALA A 6 13.89 -4.77 0.85
CA ALA A 6 13.71 -3.82 1.95
C ALA A 6 12.55 -2.84 1.76
N TRP A 7 11.87 -2.85 0.60
CA TRP A 7 10.93 -1.80 0.21
C TRP A 7 9.50 -2.32 0.11
N LYS A 8 8.56 -1.54 0.65
CA LYS A 8 7.12 -1.82 0.57
C LYS A 8 6.41 -0.67 -0.13
N LEU A 9 5.66 -0.98 -1.18
CA LEU A 9 4.78 -0.05 -1.88
C LEU A 9 3.32 -0.32 -1.49
N ILE A 10 2.62 0.73 -1.06
CA ILE A 10 1.18 0.67 -0.76
C ILE A 10 0.45 1.55 -1.78
N ARG A 11 -0.68 1.06 -2.31
CA ARG A 11 -1.57 1.79 -3.21
C ARG A 11 -2.97 1.88 -2.57
N PRO A 12 -3.21 2.88 -1.70
CA PRO A 12 -4.55 3.13 -1.16
C PRO A 12 -5.50 3.54 -2.27
N SER A 13 -6.80 3.37 -2.06
CA SER A 13 -7.82 3.74 -3.05
C SER A 13 -8.09 5.25 -3.12
N HIS A 14 -7.73 6.00 -2.08
CA HIS A 14 -8.13 7.41 -1.89
C HIS A 14 -6.98 8.43 -1.94
N ARG A 15 -5.73 7.98 -2.06
CA ARG A 15 -4.54 8.84 -2.12
C ARG A 15 -3.45 8.25 -3.01
N PRO A 16 -2.41 9.03 -3.40
CA PRO A 16 -1.30 8.50 -4.17
C PRO A 16 -0.62 7.29 -3.49
N VAL A 17 0.16 6.56 -4.29
CA VAL A 17 0.99 5.46 -3.79
C VAL A 17 1.97 5.97 -2.74
N GLN A 18 2.40 5.09 -1.84
CA GLN A 18 3.33 5.41 -0.77
C GLN A 18 4.42 4.35 -0.71
N LEU A 19 5.62 4.76 -0.30
CA LEU A 19 6.80 3.89 -0.26
C LEU A 19 7.41 3.89 1.14
N PHE A 20 7.62 2.71 1.71
CA PHE A 20 8.18 2.54 3.06
C PHE A 20 9.32 1.52 3.08
N GLN A 21 10.08 1.52 4.17
CA GLN A 21 11.06 0.48 4.50
C GLN A 21 10.74 -0.18 5.85
N PRO A 22 9.88 -1.22 5.88
CA PRO A 22 9.41 -1.81 7.13
C PRO A 22 10.50 -2.32 8.07
N GLY A 23 11.69 -2.66 7.55
CA GLY A 23 12.82 -3.12 8.36
C GLY A 23 13.44 -2.02 9.24
N ILE A 24 13.25 -0.74 8.91
CA ILE A 24 13.73 0.40 9.70
C ILE A 24 12.57 1.26 10.23
N ASP A 25 11.41 1.20 9.58
CA ASP A 25 10.18 1.90 9.93
C ASP A 25 9.01 0.91 9.88
N ALA A 26 8.90 0.10 10.93
CA ALA A 26 7.84 -0.89 11.07
C ALA A 26 6.44 -0.24 11.14
N SER A 27 6.38 1.04 11.52
CA SER A 27 5.15 1.80 11.69
C SER A 27 4.61 2.43 10.39
N GLU A 28 5.41 2.39 9.31
CA GLU A 28 5.07 3.01 8.02
C GLU A 28 4.75 4.52 8.18
N SER A 29 5.49 5.19 9.07
CA SER A 29 5.28 6.61 9.39
C SER A 29 6.00 7.56 8.43
N SER A 30 7.07 7.09 7.78
CA SER A 30 7.96 7.93 6.97
C SER A 30 7.89 7.55 5.49
N ASP A 31 6.97 8.18 4.76
CA ASP A 31 6.81 7.97 3.32
C ASP A 31 8.06 8.47 2.56
N GLN A 32 8.67 7.57 1.79
CA GLN A 32 9.88 7.77 1.01
C GLN A 32 9.60 8.04 -0.48
N LEU A 33 8.33 8.19 -0.87
CA LEU A 33 7.94 8.35 -2.28
C LEU A 33 8.71 9.47 -2.99
N ILE A 34 8.77 10.65 -2.36
CA ILE A 34 9.40 11.85 -2.94
C ILE A 34 10.93 11.70 -3.00
N GLN A 35 11.52 11.03 -2.02
CA GLN A 35 12.96 10.84 -1.91
C GLN A 35 13.45 9.72 -2.84
N ARG A 36 12.59 8.74 -3.17
CA ARG A 36 12.95 7.55 -3.95
C ARG A 36 11.93 7.22 -5.06
N PRO A 37 11.63 8.17 -5.97
CA PRO A 37 10.58 7.98 -6.98
C PRO A 37 10.88 6.82 -7.95
N GLU A 38 12.14 6.60 -8.30
CA GLU A 38 12.56 5.49 -9.17
C GLU A 38 12.26 4.12 -8.55
N GLN A 39 12.52 3.98 -7.24
CA GLN A 39 12.22 2.75 -6.50
C GLN A 39 10.71 2.52 -6.43
N ALA A 40 9.93 3.58 -6.17
CA ALA A 40 8.47 3.49 -6.20
C ALA A 40 7.95 3.05 -7.57
N GLN A 41 8.47 3.64 -8.66
CA GLN A 41 8.08 3.29 -10.03
C GLN A 41 8.42 1.83 -10.36
N LYS A 42 9.59 1.34 -9.94
CA LYS A 42 9.99 -0.06 -10.11
C LYS A 42 8.98 -1.00 -9.47
N LEU A 43 8.61 -0.76 -8.21
CA LEU A 43 7.63 -1.59 -7.50
C LEU A 43 6.23 -1.45 -8.11
N LEU A 44 5.87 -0.26 -8.59
CA LEU A 44 4.57 -0.03 -9.23
C LEU A 44 4.46 -0.82 -10.53
N ASN A 45 5.52 -0.85 -11.34
CA ASN A 45 5.57 -1.64 -12.57
C ASN A 45 5.47 -3.14 -12.28
N GLN A 46 6.18 -3.62 -11.24
CA GLN A 46 6.07 -5.02 -10.80
C GLN A 46 4.67 -5.38 -10.34
N LEU A 47 4.03 -4.49 -9.56
CA LEU A 47 2.65 -4.68 -9.11
C LEU A 47 1.69 -4.70 -10.30
N ALA A 48 1.79 -3.75 -11.22
CA ALA A 48 0.94 -3.68 -12.41
C ALA A 48 1.11 -4.90 -13.32
N HIS A 49 2.35 -5.38 -13.51
CA HIS A 49 2.62 -6.59 -14.26
C HIS A 49 1.94 -7.81 -13.61
N TRP A 50 2.08 -7.98 -12.29
CA TRP A 50 1.37 -9.04 -11.57
C TRP A 50 -0.15 -8.92 -11.69
N GLU A 51 -0.71 -7.71 -11.57
CA GLU A 51 -2.15 -7.47 -11.73
C GLU A 51 -2.66 -7.83 -13.14
N SER A 52 -1.86 -7.59 -14.19
CA SER A 52 -2.20 -7.98 -15.56
C SER A 52 -2.22 -9.49 -15.81
N MET A 53 -1.57 -10.27 -14.94
CA MET A 53 -1.56 -11.73 -15.01
C MET A 53 -2.74 -12.39 -14.28
N LEU A 54 -3.61 -11.61 -13.63
CA LEU A 54 -4.79 -12.15 -12.99
C LEU A 54 -5.74 -12.73 -14.06
N PRO A 55 -6.20 -13.98 -13.89
CA PRO A 55 -6.88 -14.72 -14.96
C PRO A 55 -8.27 -14.17 -15.30
N THR A 56 -8.91 -13.45 -14.37
CA THR A 56 -10.24 -12.88 -14.56
C THR A 56 -10.43 -11.66 -13.67
N ALA A 57 -11.41 -10.84 -14.00
CA ALA A 57 -11.88 -9.77 -13.13
C ALA A 57 -12.56 -10.35 -11.88
N PRO A 58 -12.61 -9.60 -10.76
CA PRO A 58 -13.30 -10.06 -9.55
C PRO A 58 -14.77 -10.38 -9.83
N LEU A 59 -15.23 -11.57 -9.43
CA LEU A 59 -16.64 -11.97 -9.56
C LEU A 59 -17.55 -11.24 -8.57
N TRP A 60 -16.97 -10.79 -7.45
CA TRP A 60 -17.64 -10.00 -6.42
C TRP A 60 -16.75 -8.83 -6.04
N SER A 61 -17.36 -7.67 -5.81
CA SER A 61 -16.67 -6.48 -5.32
C SER A 61 -17.38 -5.95 -4.08
N SER A 62 -16.62 -5.28 -3.22
CA SER A 62 -17.19 -4.55 -2.08
C SER A 62 -18.03 -3.38 -2.59
N SER A 63 -19.18 -3.13 -1.97
CA SER A 63 -19.97 -1.93 -2.23
C SER A 63 -19.09 -0.67 -2.09
N PRO A 64 -19.24 0.34 -2.99
CA PRO A 64 -18.56 1.62 -2.85
C PRO A 64 -18.74 2.27 -1.48
N TYR A 65 -19.86 1.97 -0.81
CA TYR A 65 -20.14 2.40 0.56
C TYR A 65 -18.99 2.10 1.54
N TRP A 66 -18.35 0.92 1.42
CA TRP A 66 -17.29 0.49 2.33
C TRP A 66 -15.91 1.08 2.01
N GLN A 67 -15.74 1.70 0.85
CA GLN A 67 -14.46 2.29 0.45
C GLN A 67 -14.10 3.49 1.35
N GLY A 68 -15.10 4.30 1.73
CA GLY A 68 -14.88 5.44 2.63
C GLY A 68 -14.44 5.03 4.03
N GLN A 69 -15.06 3.99 4.60
CA GLN A 69 -14.64 3.48 5.91
C GLN A 69 -13.23 2.88 5.84
N SER A 70 -12.94 2.14 4.77
CA SER A 70 -11.60 1.57 4.56
C SER A 70 -10.54 2.67 4.46
N ALA A 71 -10.79 3.73 3.70
CA ALA A 71 -9.94 4.91 3.61
C ALA A 71 -9.73 5.58 4.98
N SER A 72 -10.80 5.75 5.76
CA SER A 72 -10.74 6.35 7.09
C SER A 72 -9.82 5.57 8.04
N HIS A 73 -9.79 4.23 7.96
CA HIS A 73 -8.86 3.45 8.76
C HIS A 73 -7.39 3.73 8.40
N TYR A 74 -7.06 3.86 7.12
CA TYR A 74 -5.70 4.20 6.67
C TYR A 74 -5.23 5.58 7.14
N ASP A 75 -6.14 6.51 7.40
CA ASP A 75 -5.81 7.87 7.81
C ASP A 75 -5.79 8.04 9.34
N HIS A 76 -6.65 7.32 10.07
CA HIS A 76 -6.87 7.55 11.50
C HIS A 76 -6.35 6.45 12.42
N TYR A 77 -6.13 5.24 11.90
CA TYR A 77 -5.71 4.11 12.72
C TYR A 77 -4.20 4.18 13.01
N LYS A 78 -3.86 4.81 14.14
CA LYS A 78 -2.47 4.99 14.56
C LYS A 78 -1.84 3.66 15.03
N PRO A 79 -0.52 3.48 14.83
CA PRO A 79 0.23 2.40 15.46
C PRO A 79 0.00 2.36 16.97
N ARG A 80 -0.10 1.16 17.53
CA ARG A 80 -0.30 0.91 18.97
C ARG A 80 0.68 -0.16 19.41
N GLU A 81 1.14 -0.06 20.65
CA GLU A 81 1.88 -1.14 21.32
C GLU A 81 1.01 -2.40 21.40
N GLU A 82 1.62 -3.56 21.21
CA GLU A 82 0.93 -4.82 21.41
C GLU A 82 0.57 -5.00 22.90
N PRO A 83 -0.66 -5.41 23.23
CA PRO A 83 -1.01 -5.75 24.60
C PRO A 83 -0.16 -6.97 25.05
N ARG A 84 0.43 -6.86 26.24
CA ARG A 84 1.21 -7.93 26.89
C ARG A 84 0.32 -9.02 27.48
#